data_AF-A0A318GUC5-F1
#
_entry.id   AF-A0A318GUC5-F1
#
_cell.length_a   1.000
_cell.length_b   1.000
_cell.length_c   1.000
_cell.angle_alpha   90.00
_cell.angle_beta   90.00
_cell.angle_gamma   90.00
#
_symmetry.space_group_name_H-M   'P 1'
#
loop_
_entity.id
_entity.type
_entity.pdbx_description
1 polymer ?
#
loop_
_entity_poly.entity_id
_entity_poly.type
_entity_poly.pdbx_seq_one_letter_code
_entity_poly.pdbx_strand_id
1 'polypeptide(L)'
;MDTRQNLTSEDEGMQVAIRLPDGFPAEDIEQLCSLMADADPFVPAFEPSSYGLYSLVGQVWSLQVEQIETILLPDRNVASRMAQIAKGMAIGKEAQLIAGINAFAHFFDILMEPSIAFHELARREGNEAALQELAWFRAADHGNKFDWLEVALGRAERLVRPEQARSLESHDLAAGLRDWSTGYGAVLKLAEVELFHPGDPIEKIMALLDWMHRDYFFAGHVATMACVYFAPINAPKAGLMKSLRSPNRQKAIDGAKNAAWDALYLCSLNSMVNKAAGSPKRFIYASLDWRARLIARMAMAFGGDGPHRDAMAAMLGEWWAKKDAEAIADKLTTIAVDIDLPEMAEKRCKAAENKQQTIASGEMVIRDWLPSP
;
A
#
# COMPACT_ATOMS: atom_id res chain seq x y z
N MET A 1 -31.11 27.53 -1.02
CA MET A 1 -30.25 28.57 -1.62
C MET A 1 -29.37 27.85 -2.62
N ASP A 2 -29.53 28.17 -3.90
CA ASP A 2 -28.93 27.48 -5.04
C ASP A 2 -27.52 28.05 -5.25
N THR A 3 -26.49 27.39 -4.71
CA THR A 3 -25.10 27.87 -4.80
C THR A 3 -24.48 27.34 -6.09
N ARG A 4 -24.67 28.06 -7.19
CA ARG A 4 -24.01 27.78 -8.48
C ARG A 4 -22.56 28.28 -8.42
N GLN A 5 -21.60 27.37 -8.34
CA GLN A 5 -20.21 27.68 -8.66
C GLN A 5 -19.97 27.33 -10.13
N ASN A 6 -19.65 28.34 -10.94
CA ASN A 6 -19.26 28.16 -12.33
C ASN A 6 -17.79 27.73 -12.38
N LEU A 7 -17.50 26.59 -13.00
CA LEU A 7 -16.15 26.08 -13.23
C LEU A 7 -15.89 26.07 -14.74
N THR A 8 -14.78 26.69 -15.16
CA THR A 8 -14.28 26.65 -16.53
C THR A 8 -12.95 25.92 -16.53
N SER A 9 -12.86 24.77 -17.19
CA SER A 9 -11.59 24.21 -17.66
C SER A 9 -11.31 24.72 -19.07
N GLU A 10 -10.03 25.02 -19.36
CA GLU A 10 -9.55 25.34 -20.71
C GLU A 10 -9.51 24.06 -21.57
N ASP A 11 -10.69 23.57 -21.93
CA ASP A 11 -10.94 22.71 -23.08
C ASP A 11 -12.40 22.93 -23.45
N GLU A 12 -12.64 23.37 -24.68
CA GLU A 12 -13.92 23.84 -25.24
C GLU A 12 -15.21 23.55 -24.43
N GLY A 13 -15.56 24.49 -23.53
CA GLY A 13 -16.92 24.98 -23.36
C GLY A 13 -18.02 24.04 -22.88
N MET A 14 -17.73 22.91 -22.24
CA MET A 14 -18.77 22.11 -21.57
C MET A 14 -18.97 22.58 -20.13
N GLN A 15 -20.00 23.39 -19.89
CA GLN A 15 -20.43 23.73 -18.53
C GLN A 15 -21.27 22.59 -17.97
N VAL A 16 -20.69 21.79 -17.06
CA VAL A 16 -21.42 20.76 -16.32
C VAL A 16 -21.85 21.35 -14.98
N ALA A 17 -23.16 21.35 -14.71
CA ALA A 17 -23.70 21.72 -13.41
C ALA A 17 -23.70 20.51 -12.48
N ILE A 18 -22.80 20.51 -11.50
CA ILE A 18 -22.78 19.51 -10.43
C ILE A 18 -23.85 19.89 -9.39
N ARG A 19 -24.77 18.97 -9.10
CA ARG A 19 -25.77 19.14 -8.05
C ARG A 19 -25.44 18.25 -6.87
N LEU A 20 -25.15 18.90 -5.74
CA LEU A 20 -25.03 18.20 -4.46
C LEU A 20 -26.44 17.84 -3.92
N PRO A 21 -26.59 16.71 -3.21
CA PRO A 21 -27.85 16.35 -2.57
C PRO A 21 -28.34 17.45 -1.62
N ASP A 22 -29.66 17.57 -1.45
CA ASP A 22 -30.24 18.50 -0.48
C ASP A 22 -29.74 18.13 0.94
N GLY A 23 -29.22 19.12 1.67
CA GLY A 23 -28.63 18.91 3.00
C GLY A 23 -27.22 18.32 3.00
N PHE A 24 -26.54 18.27 1.85
CA PHE A 24 -25.12 17.89 1.79
C PHE A 24 -24.26 18.90 2.59
N PRO A 25 -23.42 18.45 3.53
CA PRO A 25 -22.69 19.33 4.44
C PRO A 25 -21.40 19.87 3.78
N ALA A 26 -21.53 20.64 2.70
CA ALA A 26 -20.41 21.03 1.85
C ALA A 26 -19.22 21.64 2.61
N GLU A 27 -19.48 22.58 3.54
CA GLU A 27 -18.43 23.23 4.33
C GLU A 27 -17.66 22.25 5.23
N ASP A 28 -18.33 21.25 5.80
CA ASP A 28 -17.67 20.21 6.60
C ASP A 28 -16.88 19.24 5.72
N ILE A 29 -17.37 18.94 4.51
CA ILE A 29 -16.64 18.10 3.56
C ILE A 29 -15.40 18.82 3.04
N GLU A 30 -15.46 20.13 2.80
CA GLU A 30 -14.26 20.91 2.45
C GLU A 30 -13.22 20.90 3.58
N GLN A 31 -13.67 21.02 4.84
CA GLN A 31 -12.77 20.88 6.00
C GLN A 31 -12.16 19.48 6.09
N LEU A 32 -12.96 18.43 5.88
CA LEU A 32 -12.49 17.04 5.83
C LEU A 32 -11.44 16.86 4.72
N CYS A 33 -11.73 17.38 3.52
CA CYS A 33 -10.82 17.38 2.38
C CYS A 33 -9.48 18.05 2.71
N SER A 34 -9.50 19.21 3.37
CA SER A 34 -8.28 19.88 3.85
C SER A 34 -7.51 19.01 4.85
N LEU A 35 -8.20 18.40 5.81
CA LEU A 35 -7.58 17.51 6.81
C LEU A 35 -6.92 16.30 6.15
N MET A 36 -7.58 15.69 5.15
CA MET A 36 -7.01 14.59 4.37
C MET A 36 -5.82 15.06 3.53
N ALA A 37 -5.88 16.24 2.91
CA ALA A 37 -4.77 16.79 2.14
C ALA A 37 -3.53 17.05 3.01
N ASP A 38 -3.72 17.60 4.22
CA ASP A 38 -2.62 17.88 5.15
C ASP A 38 -1.93 16.60 5.66
N ALA A 39 -2.70 15.53 5.89
CA ALA A 39 -2.17 14.26 6.36
C ALA A 39 -1.65 13.34 5.23
N ASP A 40 -2.20 13.53 4.03
CA ASP A 40 -1.94 12.81 2.78
C ASP A 40 -2.03 11.27 2.89
N PRO A 41 -3.02 10.66 3.57
CA PRO A 41 -3.01 9.23 3.87
C PRO A 41 -3.13 8.32 2.63
N PHE A 42 -3.37 8.88 1.44
CA PHE A 42 -3.68 8.14 0.21
C PHE A 42 -2.53 8.15 -0.80
N VAL A 43 -2.30 6.97 -1.38
CA VAL A 43 -1.44 6.78 -2.55
C VAL A 43 -2.32 6.31 -3.71
N PRO A 44 -2.65 7.19 -4.66
CA PRO A 44 -3.43 6.82 -5.83
C PRO A 44 -2.56 5.99 -6.78
N ALA A 45 -3.12 4.91 -7.32
CA ALA A 45 -2.50 4.11 -8.38
C ALA A 45 -2.96 4.57 -9.77
N PHE A 46 -3.17 5.87 -9.90
CA PHE A 46 -3.61 6.58 -11.09
C PHE A 46 -3.19 8.04 -10.96
N GLU A 47 -3.16 8.76 -12.07
CA GLU A 47 -2.92 10.19 -12.07
C GLU A 47 -4.20 10.92 -11.60
N PRO A 48 -4.17 11.66 -10.47
CA PRO A 48 -5.32 12.43 -10.03
C PRO A 48 -5.67 13.53 -11.05
N SER A 49 -6.94 13.95 -11.06
CA SER A 49 -7.37 15.09 -11.87
C SER A 49 -6.60 16.38 -11.51
N SER A 50 -6.66 17.39 -12.37
CA SER A 50 -6.06 18.70 -12.13
C SER A 50 -6.61 19.42 -10.88
N TYR A 51 -7.80 19.02 -10.40
CA TYR A 51 -8.36 19.50 -9.14
C TYR A 51 -7.70 18.88 -7.90
N GLY A 52 -6.96 17.78 -8.05
CA GLY A 52 -6.28 17.06 -6.99
C GLY A 52 -7.11 15.96 -6.33
N LEU A 53 -6.43 15.04 -5.65
CA LEU A 53 -7.04 13.85 -5.03
C LEU A 53 -8.02 14.19 -3.90
N TYR A 54 -7.76 15.25 -3.15
CA TYR A 54 -8.55 15.59 -1.97
C TYR A 54 -9.56 16.71 -2.25
N SER A 55 -9.81 17.06 -3.50
CA SER A 55 -10.75 18.14 -3.83
C SER A 55 -12.19 17.65 -3.83
N LEU A 56 -13.09 18.37 -3.14
CA LEU A 56 -14.53 18.13 -3.21
C LEU A 56 -15.02 18.13 -4.65
N VAL A 57 -14.64 19.16 -5.42
CA VAL A 57 -15.02 19.30 -6.82
C VAL A 57 -14.47 18.15 -7.66
N GLY A 58 -13.19 17.82 -7.49
CA GLY A 58 -12.54 16.73 -8.21
C GLY A 58 -13.19 15.38 -7.96
N GLN A 59 -13.51 15.08 -6.69
CA GLN A 59 -14.15 13.82 -6.32
C GLN A 59 -15.58 13.73 -6.83
N VAL A 60 -16.36 14.81 -6.73
CA VAL A 60 -17.73 14.80 -7.25
C VAL A 60 -17.75 14.71 -8.77
N TRP A 61 -16.79 15.34 -9.46
CA TRP A 61 -16.62 15.22 -10.90
C TRP A 61 -16.31 13.77 -11.30
N SER A 62 -15.31 13.15 -10.67
CA SER A 62 -14.94 11.76 -10.98
C SER A 62 -16.10 10.79 -10.73
N LEU A 63 -16.88 11.00 -9.67
CA LEU A 63 -18.03 10.16 -9.36
C LEU A 63 -19.22 10.38 -10.32
N GLN A 64 -19.64 11.62 -10.54
CA GLN A 64 -20.90 11.93 -11.22
C GLN A 64 -20.75 12.07 -12.75
N VAL A 65 -19.59 12.53 -13.21
CA VAL A 65 -19.34 12.83 -14.64
C VAL A 65 -18.52 11.71 -15.28
N GLU A 66 -17.38 11.37 -14.69
CA GLU A 66 -16.49 10.34 -15.24
C GLU A 66 -16.94 8.91 -14.89
N GLN A 67 -17.89 8.77 -13.94
CA GLN A 67 -18.42 7.50 -13.46
C GLN A 67 -17.31 6.53 -13.01
N ILE A 68 -16.29 7.09 -12.37
CA ILE A 68 -15.15 6.35 -11.83
C ILE A 68 -15.58 5.62 -10.56
N GLU A 69 -15.35 4.31 -10.52
CA GLU A 69 -15.49 3.52 -9.30
C GLU A 69 -14.14 3.49 -8.59
N THR A 70 -14.04 4.17 -7.45
CA THR A 70 -12.81 4.21 -6.67
C THR A 70 -12.83 3.14 -5.59
N ILE A 71 -11.73 2.39 -5.47
CA ILE A 71 -11.55 1.32 -4.49
C ILE A 71 -10.36 1.65 -3.59
N LEU A 72 -10.62 1.75 -2.29
CA LEU A 72 -9.63 1.98 -1.24
C LEU A 72 -9.16 0.66 -0.63
N LEU A 73 -7.85 0.51 -0.54
CA LEU A 73 -7.15 -0.64 0.02
C LEU A 73 -6.48 -0.21 1.32
N PRO A 74 -7.13 -0.43 2.48
CA PRO A 74 -6.54 -0.05 3.75
C PRO A 74 -5.43 -1.03 4.14
N ASP A 75 -4.32 -0.51 4.65
CA ASP A 75 -3.35 -1.34 5.34
C ASP A 75 -3.93 -1.92 6.65
N ARG A 76 -3.18 -2.83 7.27
CA ARG A 76 -3.60 -3.49 8.52
C ARG A 76 -3.89 -2.50 9.64
N ASN A 77 -3.10 -1.43 9.73
CA ASN A 77 -3.19 -0.42 10.77
C ASN A 77 -4.43 0.47 10.64
N VAL A 78 -4.80 0.81 9.41
CA VAL A 78 -6.02 1.55 9.09
C VAL A 78 -7.24 0.66 9.35
N ALA A 79 -7.25 -0.55 8.79
CA ALA A 79 -8.36 -1.49 8.97
C ALA A 79 -8.62 -1.84 10.43
N SER A 80 -7.56 -2.10 11.22
CA SER A 80 -7.70 -2.43 12.63
C SER A 80 -8.27 -1.29 13.45
N ARG A 81 -7.77 -0.07 13.22
CA ARG A 81 -8.26 1.11 13.94
C ARG A 81 -9.72 1.40 13.59
N MET A 82 -10.11 1.28 12.32
CA MET A 82 -11.53 1.40 11.92
C MET A 82 -12.43 0.44 12.71
N ALA A 83 -12.03 -0.84 12.80
CA ALA A 83 -12.76 -1.84 13.58
C ALA A 83 -12.83 -1.47 15.09
N GLN A 84 -11.76 -0.91 15.66
CA GLN A 84 -11.73 -0.44 17.05
C GLN A 84 -12.65 0.77 17.29
N ILE A 85 -12.69 1.73 16.35
CA ILE A 85 -13.61 2.88 16.43
C ILE A 85 -15.06 2.38 16.41
N ALA A 86 -15.39 1.46 15.50
CA ALA A 86 -16.73 0.88 15.40
C ALA A 86 -17.17 0.16 16.68
N LYS A 87 -16.23 -0.48 17.40
CA LYS A 87 -16.47 -1.09 18.72
C LYS A 87 -16.75 -0.07 19.84
N GLY A 88 -16.61 1.23 19.57
CA GLY A 88 -16.84 2.30 20.54
C GLY A 88 -15.64 2.59 21.45
N MET A 89 -14.42 2.23 21.05
CA MET A 89 -13.22 2.65 21.78
C MET A 89 -13.09 4.18 21.71
N ALA A 90 -12.64 4.83 22.79
CA ALA A 90 -12.32 6.26 22.84
C ALA A 90 -10.93 6.49 22.26
N ILE A 91 -10.75 7.51 21.42
CA ILE A 91 -9.54 7.57 20.59
C ILE A 91 -9.06 9.00 20.35
N GLY A 92 -7.74 9.19 20.43
CA GLY A 92 -7.08 10.49 20.26
C GLY A 92 -6.88 10.92 18.80
N LYS A 93 -5.92 11.82 18.55
CA LYS A 93 -5.68 12.44 17.22
C LYS A 93 -5.52 11.44 16.06
N GLU A 94 -4.91 10.28 16.27
CA GLU A 94 -4.80 9.25 15.21
C GLU A 94 -6.16 8.70 14.76
N ALA A 95 -7.17 8.65 15.65
CA ALA A 95 -8.51 8.25 15.24
C ALA A 95 -9.21 9.29 14.38
N GLN A 96 -8.95 10.57 14.60
CA GLN A 96 -9.56 11.62 13.79
C GLN A 96 -9.20 11.40 12.33
N LEU A 97 -7.93 11.04 12.06
CA LEU A 97 -7.47 10.73 10.72
C LEU A 97 -8.09 9.42 10.18
N ILE A 98 -8.21 8.36 10.99
CA ILE A 98 -8.89 7.12 10.59
C ILE A 98 -10.37 7.34 10.29
N ALA A 99 -11.05 8.12 11.13
CA ALA A 99 -12.43 8.50 10.94
C ALA A 99 -12.59 9.38 9.70
N GLY A 100 -11.62 10.26 9.43
CA GLY A 100 -11.57 11.05 8.21
C GLY A 100 -11.42 10.19 6.97
N ILE A 101 -10.57 9.16 6.99
CA ILE A 101 -10.47 8.19 5.87
C ILE A 101 -11.83 7.51 5.63
N ASN A 102 -12.52 7.06 6.68
CA ASN A 102 -13.83 6.40 6.55
C ASN A 102 -14.91 7.38 6.04
N ALA A 103 -15.01 8.57 6.64
CA ALA A 103 -15.95 9.59 6.21
C ALA A 103 -15.70 10.01 4.75
N PHE A 104 -14.44 10.22 4.37
CA PHE A 104 -14.06 10.57 3.00
C PHE A 104 -14.52 9.48 2.03
N ALA A 105 -14.26 8.22 2.35
CA ALA A 105 -14.71 7.12 1.52
C ALA A 105 -16.24 7.07 1.39
N HIS A 106 -17.00 7.23 2.48
CA HIS A 106 -18.46 7.21 2.42
C HIS A 106 -19.10 8.41 1.70
N PHE A 107 -18.50 9.60 1.80
CA PHE A 107 -19.04 10.79 1.14
C PHE A 107 -18.76 10.81 -0.37
N PHE A 108 -17.71 10.13 -0.82
CA PHE A 108 -17.32 10.03 -2.22
C PHE A 108 -17.56 8.64 -2.85
N ASP A 109 -18.36 7.80 -2.20
CA ASP A 109 -18.74 6.45 -2.66
C ASP A 109 -17.53 5.57 -3.04
N ILE A 110 -16.46 5.69 -2.24
CA ILE A 110 -15.24 4.91 -2.40
C ILE A 110 -15.43 3.58 -1.67
N LEU A 111 -15.35 2.47 -2.42
CA LEU A 111 -15.50 1.13 -1.88
C LEU A 111 -14.24 0.70 -1.12
N MET A 112 -14.38 -0.04 -0.02
CA MET A 112 -13.23 -0.58 0.72
C MET A 112 -13.02 -2.08 0.48
N GLU A 113 -11.80 -2.44 0.07
CA GLU A 113 -11.36 -3.83 -0.11
C GLU A 113 -10.23 -4.17 0.89
N PRO A 114 -10.56 -4.79 2.05
CA PRO A 114 -9.61 -4.99 3.13
C PRO A 114 -8.95 -6.38 3.15
N SER A 115 -9.17 -7.23 2.15
CA SER A 115 -8.83 -8.66 2.18
C SER A 115 -7.41 -8.96 2.66
N ILE A 116 -6.40 -8.25 2.16
CA ILE A 116 -4.99 -8.46 2.54
C ILE A 116 -4.76 -8.22 4.04
N ALA A 117 -5.39 -7.18 4.61
CA ALA A 117 -5.28 -6.86 6.04
C ALA A 117 -5.77 -8.00 6.93
N PHE A 118 -6.82 -8.68 6.49
CA PHE A 118 -7.43 -9.77 7.25
C PHE A 118 -6.75 -11.12 6.99
N HIS A 119 -6.16 -11.33 5.81
CA HIS A 119 -5.23 -12.44 5.59
C HIS A 119 -3.97 -12.32 6.46
N GLU A 120 -3.42 -11.11 6.61
CA GLU A 120 -2.30 -10.84 7.53
C GLU A 120 -2.69 -11.18 8.97
N LEU A 121 -3.86 -10.70 9.43
CA LEU A 121 -4.36 -10.97 10.77
C LEU A 121 -4.59 -12.47 11.00
N ALA A 122 -5.24 -13.16 10.06
CA ALA A 122 -5.56 -14.58 10.18
C ALA A 122 -4.30 -15.45 10.32
N ARG A 123 -3.23 -15.07 9.62
CA ARG A 123 -1.92 -15.71 9.73
C ARG A 123 -1.26 -15.52 11.10
N ARG A 124 -1.53 -14.40 11.78
CA ARG A 124 -0.91 -14.06 13.08
C ARG A 124 -1.73 -14.56 14.27
N GLU A 125 -3.04 -14.40 14.21
CA GLU A 125 -3.96 -14.58 15.35
C GLU A 125 -5.03 -15.65 15.11
N GLY A 126 -5.06 -16.25 13.91
CA GLY A 126 -6.01 -17.30 13.53
C GLY A 126 -7.24 -16.76 12.80
N ASN A 127 -7.89 -17.67 12.06
CA ASN A 127 -9.02 -17.33 11.19
C ASN A 127 -10.21 -16.72 11.94
N GLU A 128 -10.52 -17.25 13.14
CA GLU A 128 -11.65 -16.78 13.94
C GLU A 128 -11.46 -15.33 14.42
N ALA A 129 -10.28 -15.00 14.93
CA ALA A 129 -9.94 -13.63 15.33
C ALA A 129 -10.03 -12.67 14.14
N ALA A 130 -9.56 -13.10 12.97
CA ALA A 130 -9.63 -12.30 11.75
C ALA A 130 -11.05 -12.06 11.25
N LEU A 131 -11.90 -13.09 11.24
CA LEU A 131 -13.31 -12.96 10.89
C LEU A 131 -14.04 -12.07 11.90
N GLN A 132 -13.75 -12.20 13.19
CA GLN A 132 -14.36 -11.35 14.21
C GLN A 132 -13.99 -9.89 14.00
N GLU A 133 -12.72 -9.57 13.72
CA GLU A 133 -12.32 -8.19 13.46
C GLU A 133 -12.86 -7.67 12.12
N LEU A 134 -12.91 -8.50 11.08
CA LEU A 134 -13.52 -8.16 9.80
C LEU A 134 -15.00 -7.80 9.96
N ALA A 135 -15.72 -8.46 10.86
CA ALA A 135 -17.12 -8.16 11.14
C ALA A 135 -17.31 -6.73 11.69
N TRP A 136 -16.36 -6.27 12.51
CA TRP A 136 -16.33 -4.91 13.04
C TRP A 136 -15.86 -3.89 12.01
N PHE A 137 -14.88 -4.25 11.17
CA PHE A 137 -14.50 -3.41 10.04
C PHE A 137 -15.67 -3.21 9.07
N ARG A 138 -16.41 -4.26 8.73
CA ARG A 138 -17.59 -4.14 7.86
C ARG A 138 -18.72 -3.35 8.52
N ALA A 139 -18.82 -3.39 9.84
CA ALA A 139 -19.70 -2.49 10.58
C ALA A 139 -19.27 -1.01 10.41
N ALA A 140 -17.97 -0.73 10.50
CA ALA A 140 -17.41 0.61 10.24
C ALA A 140 -17.67 1.09 8.80
N ASP A 141 -17.39 0.25 7.81
CA ASP A 141 -17.54 0.45 6.36
C ASP A 141 -18.99 0.68 5.91
N HIS A 142 -19.96 0.45 6.80
CA HIS A 142 -21.37 0.76 6.53
C HIS A 142 -21.99 1.62 7.63
N GLY A 143 -21.14 2.19 8.48
CA GLY A 143 -21.58 3.00 9.58
C GLY A 143 -22.12 4.35 9.11
N ASN A 144 -22.77 5.08 10.01
CA ASN A 144 -23.34 6.37 9.66
C ASN A 144 -22.25 7.39 9.31
N LYS A 145 -22.16 7.78 8.03
CA LYS A 145 -21.13 8.72 7.53
C LYS A 145 -21.07 10.06 8.28
N PHE A 146 -22.17 10.54 8.84
CA PHE A 146 -22.17 11.79 9.63
C PHE A 146 -21.55 11.59 11.01
N ASP A 147 -21.77 10.45 11.67
CA ASP A 147 -21.13 10.15 12.96
C ASP A 147 -19.59 10.06 12.78
N TRP A 148 -19.13 9.48 11.67
CA TRP A 148 -17.71 9.44 11.32
C TRP A 148 -17.14 10.82 10.99
N LEU A 149 -17.91 11.69 10.32
CA LEU A 149 -17.53 13.08 10.04
C LEU A 149 -17.35 13.90 11.32
N GLU A 150 -18.25 13.76 12.30
CA GLU A 150 -18.13 14.44 13.59
C GLU A 150 -16.85 14.04 14.34
N VAL A 151 -16.49 12.76 14.31
CA VAL A 151 -15.24 12.27 14.89
C VAL A 151 -14.02 12.79 14.10
N ALA A 152 -14.08 12.77 12.78
CA ALA A 152 -13.00 13.24 11.90
C ALA A 152 -12.68 14.72 12.14
N LEU A 153 -13.71 15.55 12.28
CA LEU A 153 -13.58 16.99 12.54
C LEU A 153 -13.31 17.32 14.01
N GLY A 154 -13.12 16.29 14.85
CA GLY A 154 -12.79 16.45 16.27
C GLY A 154 -13.93 17.01 17.13
N ARG A 155 -15.16 17.00 16.62
CA ARG A 155 -16.36 17.43 17.35
C ARG A 155 -16.94 16.33 18.24
N ALA A 156 -16.54 15.08 18.01
CA ALA A 156 -16.85 13.94 18.85
C ALA A 156 -15.60 13.10 19.16
N GLU A 157 -15.51 12.57 20.38
CA GLU A 157 -14.39 11.68 20.81
C GLU A 157 -14.67 10.19 20.53
N ARG A 158 -15.90 9.87 20.12
CA ARG A 158 -16.39 8.51 19.81
C ARG A 158 -17.61 8.60 18.89
N LEU A 159 -17.94 7.50 18.23
CA LEU A 159 -19.19 7.38 17.49
C LEU A 159 -20.39 7.55 18.44
N VAL A 160 -21.37 8.35 18.03
CA VAL A 160 -22.60 8.59 18.81
C VAL A 160 -23.36 7.28 19.00
N ARG A 161 -23.39 6.46 17.95
CA ARG A 161 -23.94 5.11 17.96
C ARG A 161 -22.83 4.13 17.59
N PRO A 162 -22.23 3.43 18.56
CA PRO A 162 -21.34 2.33 18.25
C PRO A 162 -22.05 1.35 17.32
N GLU A 163 -21.32 0.86 16.34
CA GLU A 163 -21.89 -0.04 15.34
C GLU A 163 -22.13 -1.43 15.94
N GLN A 164 -22.83 -2.28 15.20
CA GLN A 164 -22.98 -3.68 15.56
C GLN A 164 -22.14 -4.54 14.61
N ALA A 165 -21.37 -5.48 15.17
CA ALA A 165 -20.63 -6.45 14.37
C ALA A 165 -21.56 -7.11 13.34
N ARG A 166 -21.12 -7.13 12.08
CA ARG A 166 -21.91 -7.76 11.02
C ARG A 166 -21.71 -9.27 11.01
N SER A 167 -22.77 -10.00 10.69
CA SER A 167 -22.64 -11.43 10.39
C SER A 167 -21.87 -11.59 9.09
N LEU A 168 -20.87 -12.47 9.09
CA LEU A 168 -20.07 -12.77 7.91
C LEU A 168 -20.27 -14.22 7.48
N GLU A 169 -20.13 -14.47 6.19
CA GLU A 169 -19.93 -15.83 5.69
C GLU A 169 -18.57 -16.37 6.16
N SER A 170 -18.50 -17.67 6.38
CA SER A 170 -17.26 -18.33 6.78
C SER A 170 -16.31 -18.39 5.59
N HIS A 171 -15.25 -17.58 5.64
CA HIS A 171 -14.13 -17.63 4.69
C HIS A 171 -12.87 -18.15 5.40
N ASP A 172 -12.00 -18.84 4.65
CA ASP A 172 -10.66 -19.19 5.11
C ASP A 172 -9.68 -18.06 4.77
N LEU A 173 -9.58 -17.09 5.68
CA LEU A 173 -8.61 -15.99 5.63
C LEU A 173 -7.20 -16.48 6.01
N ALA A 174 -7.05 -17.65 6.61
CA ALA A 174 -5.73 -18.23 6.90
C ALA A 174 -5.11 -18.91 5.66
N ALA A 175 -5.88 -19.10 4.59
CA ALA A 175 -5.41 -19.62 3.33
C ALA A 175 -4.16 -18.88 2.83
N GLY A 176 -3.17 -19.64 2.38
CA GLY A 176 -1.89 -19.09 1.95
C GLY A 176 -2.01 -18.27 0.67
N LEU A 177 -1.56 -17.01 0.72
CA LEU A 177 -1.43 -16.18 -0.47
C LEU A 177 -0.13 -16.52 -1.21
N ARG A 178 -0.23 -16.99 -2.46
CA ARG A 178 0.92 -17.39 -3.28
C ARG A 178 1.96 -16.28 -3.37
N ASP A 179 1.52 -15.06 -3.62
CA ASP A 179 2.39 -13.91 -3.83
C ASP A 179 3.11 -13.49 -2.54
N TRP A 180 2.51 -13.73 -1.37
CA TRP A 180 3.17 -13.50 -0.09
C TRP A 180 4.41 -14.37 0.06
N SER A 181 4.29 -15.67 -0.24
CA SER A 181 5.42 -16.60 -0.10
C SER A 181 6.56 -16.26 -1.06
N THR A 182 6.24 -15.80 -2.27
CA THR A 182 7.22 -15.32 -3.24
C THR A 182 7.95 -14.10 -2.70
N GLY A 183 7.21 -13.09 -2.25
CA GLY A 183 7.75 -11.87 -1.65
C GLY A 183 8.59 -12.17 -0.39
N TYR A 184 8.14 -13.08 0.46
CA TYR A 184 8.85 -13.44 1.69
C TYR A 184 10.23 -14.03 1.41
N GLY A 185 10.35 -14.95 0.44
CA GLY A 185 11.66 -15.47 0.04
C GLY A 185 12.61 -14.38 -0.46
N ALA A 186 12.10 -13.40 -1.21
CA ALA A 186 12.87 -12.25 -1.67
C ALA A 186 13.29 -11.32 -0.51
N VAL A 187 12.43 -11.10 0.49
CA VAL A 187 12.75 -10.34 1.70
C VAL A 187 13.80 -11.04 2.56
N LEU A 188 13.73 -12.37 2.68
CA LEU A 188 14.77 -13.17 3.36
C LEU A 188 16.13 -13.02 2.65
N LYS A 189 16.15 -12.99 1.31
CA LYS A 189 17.40 -12.75 0.58
C LYS A 189 17.93 -11.32 0.78
N LEU A 190 17.06 -10.32 0.80
CA LEU A 190 17.42 -8.95 1.14
C LEU A 190 18.07 -8.90 2.54
N ALA A 191 17.46 -9.56 3.53
CA ALA A 191 17.99 -9.68 4.88
C ALA A 191 19.37 -10.35 4.90
N GLU A 192 19.55 -11.46 4.17
CA GLU A 192 20.83 -12.14 4.03
C GLU A 192 21.91 -11.21 3.45
N VAL A 193 21.61 -10.52 2.33
CA VAL A 193 22.54 -9.57 1.69
C VAL A 193 22.94 -8.47 2.67
N GLU A 194 21.99 -7.93 3.43
CA GLU A 194 22.31 -6.89 4.43
C GLU A 194 23.23 -7.38 5.54
N LEU A 195 23.02 -8.62 6.01
CA LEU A 195 23.73 -9.17 7.16
C LEU A 195 25.12 -9.72 6.81
N PHE A 196 25.27 -10.28 5.61
CA PHE A 196 26.44 -11.09 5.26
C PHE A 196 27.25 -10.56 4.07
N HIS A 197 26.68 -9.71 3.21
CA HIS A 197 27.44 -9.19 2.06
C HIS A 197 28.31 -8.00 2.50
N PRO A 198 29.65 -8.14 2.53
CA PRO A 198 30.52 -6.98 2.65
C PRO A 198 30.46 -6.21 1.33
N GLY A 199 30.32 -4.90 1.36
CA GLY A 199 30.29 -4.11 0.13
C GLY A 199 29.53 -2.82 0.27
N ASP A 200 29.70 -1.99 -0.75
CA ASP A 200 29.00 -0.73 -0.87
C ASP A 200 27.50 -0.98 -1.15
N PRO A 201 26.60 -0.07 -0.74
CA PRO A 201 25.17 -0.16 -1.00
C PRO A 201 24.77 -0.58 -2.42
N ILE A 202 25.49 -0.08 -3.43
CA ILE A 202 25.22 -0.39 -4.84
C ILE A 202 25.49 -1.87 -5.15
N GLU A 203 26.55 -2.45 -4.57
CA GLU A 203 26.89 -3.86 -4.76
C GLU A 203 25.82 -4.76 -4.14
N LYS A 204 25.31 -4.38 -2.96
CA LYS A 204 24.22 -5.10 -2.27
C LYS A 204 22.94 -5.14 -3.10
N ILE A 205 22.49 -4.00 -3.62
CA ILE A 205 21.27 -3.97 -4.43
C ILE A 205 21.46 -4.73 -5.75
N MET A 206 22.62 -4.60 -6.41
CA MET A 206 22.91 -5.34 -7.64
C MET A 206 22.93 -6.85 -7.42
N ALA A 207 23.57 -7.32 -6.34
CA ALA A 207 23.58 -8.73 -5.98
C ALA A 207 22.16 -9.28 -5.73
N LEU A 208 21.31 -8.50 -5.06
CA LEU A 208 19.91 -8.88 -4.84
C LEU A 208 19.13 -8.95 -6.17
N LEU A 209 19.25 -7.93 -7.03
CA LEU A 209 18.56 -7.87 -8.31
C LEU A 209 19.03 -8.99 -9.26
N ASP A 210 20.32 -9.28 -9.29
CA ASP A 210 20.89 -10.39 -10.05
C ASP A 210 20.34 -11.74 -9.58
N TRP A 211 20.29 -11.97 -8.26
CA TRP A 211 19.73 -13.19 -7.71
C TRP A 211 18.23 -13.32 -8.04
N MET A 212 17.45 -12.24 -7.87
CA MET A 212 16.02 -12.24 -8.24
C MET A 212 15.80 -12.53 -9.72
N HIS A 213 16.70 -12.05 -10.58
CA HIS A 213 16.60 -12.24 -12.01
C HIS A 213 17.02 -13.65 -12.46
N ARG A 214 18.10 -14.19 -11.89
CA ARG A 214 18.73 -15.43 -12.39
C ARG A 214 18.22 -16.69 -11.67
N ASP A 215 18.02 -16.59 -10.36
CA ASP A 215 17.88 -17.75 -9.47
C ASP A 215 16.51 -17.83 -8.77
N TYR A 216 15.69 -16.79 -8.87
CA TYR A 216 14.41 -16.70 -8.19
C TYR A 216 13.33 -16.00 -9.05
N PHE A 217 12.20 -15.66 -8.43
CA PHE A 217 11.20 -14.78 -9.03
C PHE A 217 11.64 -13.33 -8.91
N PHE A 218 11.41 -12.55 -9.97
CA PHE A 218 11.52 -11.10 -9.86
C PHE A 218 10.34 -10.55 -9.06
N ALA A 219 10.61 -10.19 -7.80
CA ALA A 219 9.64 -9.56 -6.91
C ALA A 219 9.82 -8.04 -6.96
N GLY A 220 9.28 -7.38 -7.99
CA GLY A 220 9.47 -5.94 -8.25
C GLY A 220 9.21 -5.05 -7.03
N HIS A 221 8.17 -5.33 -6.25
CA HIS A 221 7.83 -4.60 -5.02
C HIS A 221 8.90 -4.72 -3.92
N VAL A 222 9.54 -5.88 -3.80
CA VAL A 222 10.68 -6.09 -2.89
C VAL A 222 11.93 -5.41 -3.45
N ALA A 223 12.12 -5.40 -4.77
CA ALA A 223 13.19 -4.64 -5.41
C ALA A 223 13.06 -3.13 -5.15
N THR A 224 11.85 -2.56 -5.27
CA THR A 224 11.55 -1.16 -4.90
C THR A 224 11.87 -0.89 -3.43
N MET A 225 11.40 -1.76 -2.53
CA MET A 225 11.72 -1.65 -1.10
C MET A 225 13.24 -1.71 -0.86
N ALA A 226 13.96 -2.58 -1.56
CA ALA A 226 15.41 -2.71 -1.44
C ALA A 226 16.15 -1.46 -1.93
N CYS A 227 15.66 -0.81 -2.99
CA CYS A 227 16.22 0.45 -3.48
C CYS A 227 16.18 1.55 -2.41
N VAL A 228 15.11 1.60 -1.60
CA VAL A 228 15.01 2.53 -0.46
C VAL A 228 15.85 2.04 0.72
N TYR A 229 15.83 0.74 0.99
CA TYR A 229 16.48 0.17 2.16
C TYR A 229 18.01 0.28 2.13
N PHE A 230 18.63 -0.05 0.99
CA PHE A 230 20.08 0.00 0.85
C PHE A 230 20.62 1.41 0.60
N ALA A 231 19.78 2.35 0.18
CA ALA A 231 20.24 3.66 -0.25
C ALA A 231 21.14 4.39 0.77
N PRO A 232 22.28 4.95 0.32
CA PRO A 232 23.27 5.58 1.19
C PRO A 232 22.87 6.96 1.71
N ILE A 233 22.10 7.75 0.94
CA ILE A 233 21.87 9.17 1.19
C ILE A 233 20.47 9.38 1.74
N ASN A 234 20.35 9.84 3.00
CA ASN A 234 19.11 10.30 3.64
C ASN A 234 17.89 9.37 3.48
N ALA A 235 18.12 8.08 3.24
CA ALA A 235 17.05 7.14 2.95
C ALA A 235 16.29 6.74 4.22
N PRO A 236 14.96 6.58 4.16
CA PRO A 236 14.14 6.19 5.30
C PRO A 236 14.19 4.70 5.63
N LYS A 237 15.40 4.13 5.71
CA LYS A 237 15.64 2.70 5.98
C LYS A 237 15.13 2.22 7.35
N ALA A 238 15.08 3.12 8.33
CA ALA A 238 14.70 2.79 9.70
C ALA A 238 13.25 2.29 9.75
N GLY A 239 13.06 1.03 10.16
CA GLY A 239 11.73 0.44 10.35
C GLY A 239 11.21 -0.41 9.19
N LEU A 240 11.88 -0.44 8.03
CA LEU A 240 11.52 -1.34 6.92
C LEU A 240 11.82 -2.81 7.26
N MET A 241 13.04 -3.08 7.74
CA MET A 241 13.44 -4.39 8.24
C MET A 241 13.56 -4.36 9.77
N LYS A 242 12.41 -4.45 10.45
CA LYS A 242 12.35 -4.33 11.92
C LYS A 242 13.17 -5.42 12.60
N SER A 243 14.00 -5.03 13.57
CA SER A 243 14.76 -5.96 14.42
C SER A 243 15.71 -6.92 13.67
N LEU A 244 16.10 -6.62 12.43
CA LEU A 244 16.93 -7.53 11.62
C LEU A 244 18.25 -7.91 12.30
N ARG A 245 18.88 -6.95 13.00
CA ARG A 245 20.12 -7.15 13.78
C ARG A 245 19.89 -7.52 15.25
N SER A 246 18.66 -7.84 15.65
CA SER A 246 18.36 -8.24 17.04
C SER A 246 19.05 -9.57 17.38
N PRO A 247 19.57 -9.74 18.61
CA PRO A 247 20.07 -11.04 19.06
C PRO A 247 18.94 -12.09 19.14
N ASN A 248 17.69 -11.66 19.32
CA ASN A 248 16.54 -12.55 19.22
C ASN A 248 16.21 -12.79 17.74
N ARG A 249 16.66 -13.92 17.21
CA ARG A 249 16.51 -14.24 15.78
C ARG A 249 15.07 -14.47 15.35
N GLN A 250 14.20 -14.92 16.26
CA GLN A 250 12.78 -15.00 15.96
C GLN A 250 12.18 -13.61 15.69
N LYS A 251 12.58 -12.59 16.45
CA LYS A 251 12.16 -11.20 16.16
C LYS A 251 12.63 -10.69 14.80
N ALA A 252 13.80 -11.12 14.33
CA ALA A 252 14.29 -10.77 12.99
C ALA A 252 13.47 -11.46 11.89
N ILE A 253 13.12 -12.74 12.08
CA ILE A 253 12.23 -13.50 11.18
C ILE A 253 10.85 -12.86 11.12
N ASP A 254 10.27 -12.50 12.27
CA ASP A 254 8.96 -11.85 12.33
C ASP A 254 9.01 -10.46 11.67
N GLY A 255 10.12 -9.73 11.81
CA GLY A 255 10.38 -8.50 11.07
C GLY A 255 10.38 -8.69 9.55
N ALA A 256 11.04 -9.74 9.06
CA ALA A 256 11.04 -10.10 7.64
C ALA A 256 9.64 -10.53 7.13
N LYS A 257 8.86 -11.25 7.95
CA LYS A 257 7.47 -11.59 7.62
C LYS A 257 6.59 -10.35 7.48
N ASN A 258 6.75 -9.38 8.38
CA ASN A 258 6.02 -8.10 8.30
C ASN A 258 6.38 -7.32 7.04
N ALA A 259 7.67 -7.19 6.71
CA ALA A 259 8.10 -6.54 5.47
C ALA A 259 7.58 -7.26 4.20
N ALA A 260 7.40 -8.58 4.25
CA ALA A 260 6.78 -9.34 3.16
C ALA A 260 5.28 -9.05 3.01
N TRP A 261 4.57 -8.76 4.11
CA TRP A 261 3.19 -8.27 4.04
C TRP A 261 3.13 -6.88 3.40
N ASP A 262 3.99 -5.95 3.82
CA ASP A 262 4.08 -4.62 3.22
C ASP A 262 4.32 -4.70 1.70
N ALA A 263 5.24 -5.57 1.26
CA ALA A 263 5.50 -5.81 -0.15
C ALA A 263 4.30 -6.46 -0.89
N LEU A 264 3.54 -7.32 -0.21
CA LEU A 264 2.36 -7.96 -0.80
C LEU A 264 1.24 -6.94 -1.08
N TYR A 265 1.03 -5.97 -0.20
CA TYR A 265 0.05 -4.90 -0.43
C TYR A 265 0.31 -4.19 -1.76
N LEU A 266 1.57 -3.84 -2.02
CA LEU A 266 1.99 -3.20 -3.26
C LEU A 266 1.81 -4.12 -4.47
N CYS A 267 2.17 -5.40 -4.31
CA CYS A 267 2.00 -6.41 -5.35
C CYS A 267 0.54 -6.59 -5.76
N SER A 268 -0.35 -6.63 -4.78
CA SER A 268 -1.78 -6.76 -5.03
C SER A 268 -2.34 -5.49 -5.66
N LEU A 269 -1.93 -4.30 -5.21
CA LEU A 269 -2.34 -3.03 -5.80
C LEU A 269 -2.01 -2.99 -7.29
N ASN A 270 -0.76 -3.29 -7.66
CA ASN A 270 -0.34 -3.33 -9.06
C ASN A 270 -1.11 -4.39 -9.87
N SER A 271 -1.31 -5.59 -9.31
CA SER A 271 -2.12 -6.63 -9.96
C SER A 271 -3.57 -6.18 -10.23
N MET A 272 -4.18 -5.48 -9.29
CA MET A 272 -5.55 -4.96 -9.43
C MET A 272 -5.63 -3.86 -10.48
N VAL A 273 -4.68 -2.94 -10.50
CA VAL A 273 -4.58 -1.88 -11.53
C VAL A 273 -4.45 -2.49 -12.92
N ASN A 274 -3.54 -3.45 -13.11
CA ASN A 274 -3.32 -4.10 -14.40
C ASN A 274 -4.54 -4.90 -14.86
N LYS A 275 -5.25 -5.59 -13.95
CA LYS A 275 -6.50 -6.30 -14.27
C LYS A 275 -7.65 -5.35 -14.63
N ALA A 276 -7.62 -4.15 -14.08
CA ALA A 276 -8.61 -3.10 -14.31
C ALA A 276 -8.22 -2.16 -15.46
N ALA A 277 -7.13 -2.44 -16.20
CA ALA A 277 -6.69 -1.62 -17.32
C ALA A 277 -7.84 -1.44 -18.33
N GLY A 278 -8.13 -0.19 -18.69
CA GLY A 278 -9.25 0.16 -19.58
C GLY A 278 -10.64 0.14 -18.94
N SER A 279 -10.77 -0.15 -17.64
CA SER A 279 -12.02 -0.05 -16.90
C SER A 279 -12.15 1.31 -16.18
N PRO A 280 -13.36 1.71 -15.72
CA PRO A 280 -13.53 2.92 -14.90
C PRO A 280 -13.05 2.73 -13.46
N LYS A 281 -12.50 1.56 -13.10
CA LYS A 281 -12.05 1.30 -11.73
C LYS A 281 -10.72 2.00 -11.46
N ARG A 282 -10.60 2.62 -10.30
CA ARG A 282 -9.38 3.29 -9.82
C ARG A 282 -9.07 2.82 -8.41
N PHE A 283 -7.79 2.68 -8.07
CA PHE A 283 -7.37 2.14 -6.79
C PHE A 283 -6.58 3.16 -5.98
N ILE A 284 -6.82 3.20 -4.68
CA ILE A 284 -6.12 4.02 -3.70
C ILE A 284 -5.60 3.09 -2.60
N TYR A 285 -4.32 3.17 -2.29
CA TYR A 285 -3.77 2.56 -1.07
C TYR A 285 -3.81 3.56 0.09
N ALA A 286 -4.30 3.13 1.25
CA ALA A 286 -4.42 3.99 2.44
C ALA A 286 -3.54 3.48 3.58
N SER A 287 -2.64 4.34 4.06
CA SER A 287 -1.76 4.06 5.20
C SER A 287 -1.40 5.32 5.97
N LEU A 288 -1.32 5.20 7.30
CA LEU A 288 -0.78 6.26 8.16
C LEU A 288 0.75 6.20 8.27
N ASP A 289 1.38 5.11 7.82
CA ASP A 289 2.84 5.02 7.76
C ASP A 289 3.34 5.71 6.49
N TRP A 290 3.97 6.87 6.66
CA TRP A 290 4.53 7.64 5.56
C TRP A 290 5.57 6.85 4.75
N ARG A 291 6.26 5.87 5.36
CA ARG A 291 7.25 5.04 4.65
C ARG A 291 6.57 4.03 3.73
N ALA A 292 5.48 3.42 4.19
CA ALA A 292 4.66 2.54 3.37
C ALA A 292 4.10 3.33 2.17
N ARG A 293 3.63 4.56 2.41
CA ARG A 293 3.18 5.47 1.35
C ARG A 293 4.30 5.80 0.35
N LEU A 294 5.51 6.10 0.83
CA LEU A 294 6.66 6.39 -0.04
C LEU A 294 6.97 5.20 -0.97
N ILE A 295 7.09 3.99 -0.42
CA ILE A 295 7.39 2.79 -1.22
C ILE A 295 6.25 2.52 -2.20
N ALA A 296 4.99 2.72 -1.79
CA ALA A 296 3.85 2.58 -2.68
C ALA A 296 3.91 3.56 -3.86
N ARG A 297 4.20 4.84 -3.62
CA ARG A 297 4.35 5.86 -4.67
C ARG A 297 5.45 5.47 -5.66
N MET A 298 6.58 5.00 -5.16
CA MET A 298 7.67 4.52 -6.01
C MET A 298 7.26 3.30 -6.84
N ALA A 299 6.58 2.33 -6.23
CA ALA A 299 6.13 1.13 -6.93
C ALA A 299 5.15 1.47 -8.05
N MET A 300 4.27 2.46 -7.85
CA MET A 300 3.35 2.92 -8.89
C MET A 300 4.07 3.68 -10.00
N ALA A 301 5.05 4.53 -9.66
CA ALA A 301 5.89 5.22 -10.64
C ALA A 301 6.70 4.23 -11.51
N PHE A 302 7.03 3.05 -10.98
CA PHE A 302 7.75 2.00 -11.71
C PHE A 302 6.85 1.04 -12.49
N GLY A 303 5.53 1.03 -12.23
CA GLY A 303 4.60 0.03 -12.75
C GLY A 303 3.74 0.48 -13.95
N GLY A 304 3.78 1.76 -14.34
CA GLY A 304 3.04 2.29 -15.50
C GLY A 304 3.57 1.81 -16.86
N ASP A 305 2.89 2.19 -17.95
CA ASP A 305 3.24 1.83 -19.35
C ASP A 305 4.71 2.13 -19.69
N GLY A 306 5.55 1.12 -19.47
CA GLY A 306 6.99 1.15 -19.65
C GLY A 306 7.75 1.80 -18.49
N PRO A 307 8.87 1.21 -18.04
CA PRO A 307 9.81 1.94 -17.21
C PRO A 307 10.39 3.08 -18.06
N HIS A 308 9.96 4.31 -17.79
CA HIS A 308 10.74 5.47 -18.17
C HIS A 308 12.01 5.44 -17.34
N ARG A 309 13.03 4.70 -17.81
CA ARG A 309 14.33 4.52 -17.17
C ARG A 309 14.85 5.83 -16.57
N ASP A 310 14.69 6.93 -17.28
CA ASP A 310 15.13 8.26 -16.84
C ASP A 310 14.29 8.82 -15.69
N ALA A 311 12.97 8.61 -15.68
CA ALA A 311 12.12 8.98 -14.53
C ALA A 311 12.46 8.12 -13.30
N MET A 312 12.74 6.84 -13.50
CA MET A 312 13.20 5.94 -12.44
C MET A 312 14.56 6.38 -11.87
N ALA A 313 15.52 6.69 -12.73
CA ALA A 313 16.82 7.21 -12.31
C ALA A 313 16.69 8.57 -11.59
N ALA A 314 15.82 9.46 -12.07
CA ALA A 314 15.56 10.75 -11.44
C ALA A 314 15.00 10.58 -10.02
N MET A 315 13.99 9.71 -9.84
CA MET A 315 13.40 9.45 -8.52
C MET A 315 14.41 8.77 -7.58
N LEU A 316 15.19 7.80 -8.06
CA LEU A 316 16.25 7.16 -7.26
C LEU A 316 17.37 8.15 -6.90
N GLY A 317 17.60 9.18 -7.71
CA GLY A 317 18.59 10.23 -7.48
C GLY A 317 18.37 11.04 -6.19
N GLU A 318 17.21 10.93 -5.55
CA GLU A 318 16.96 11.50 -4.22
C GLU A 318 17.80 10.82 -3.11
N TRP A 319 18.12 9.52 -3.27
CA TRP A 319 18.80 8.73 -2.24
C TRP A 319 20.07 8.02 -2.72
N TRP A 320 20.29 8.00 -4.03
CA TRP A 320 21.45 7.41 -4.67
C TRP A 320 22.26 8.47 -5.39
N ALA A 321 23.59 8.28 -5.46
CA ALA A 321 24.41 9.07 -6.36
C ALA A 321 23.91 8.88 -7.79
N LYS A 322 23.94 9.94 -8.62
CA LYS A 322 23.37 9.92 -9.98
C LYS A 322 23.79 8.68 -10.79
N LYS A 323 25.08 8.34 -10.78
CA LYS A 323 25.62 7.17 -11.48
C LYS A 323 25.02 5.84 -10.99
N ASP A 324 24.82 5.72 -9.68
CA ASP A 324 24.27 4.51 -9.06
C ASP A 324 22.75 4.42 -9.33
N ALA A 325 22.04 5.54 -9.26
CA ALA A 325 20.62 5.63 -9.61
C ALA A 325 20.37 5.20 -11.06
N GLU A 326 21.20 5.69 -11.99
CA GLU A 326 21.19 5.30 -13.40
C GLU A 326 21.47 3.80 -13.58
N ALA A 327 22.49 3.27 -12.91
CA ALA A 327 22.81 1.84 -12.99
C ALA A 327 21.68 0.95 -12.47
N ILE A 328 21.05 1.31 -11.35
CA ILE A 328 19.90 0.58 -10.80
C ILE A 328 18.72 0.62 -11.78
N ALA A 329 18.44 1.78 -12.35
CA ALA A 329 17.36 1.94 -13.33
C ALA A 329 17.59 1.10 -14.60
N ASP A 330 18.82 1.09 -15.12
CA ASP A 330 19.22 0.25 -16.25
C ASP A 330 19.03 -1.24 -15.95
N LYS A 331 19.42 -1.67 -14.74
CA LYS A 331 19.27 -3.06 -14.31
C LYS A 331 17.80 -3.47 -14.22
N LEU A 332 16.97 -2.65 -13.57
CA LEU A 332 15.54 -2.92 -13.43
C LEU A 332 14.82 -2.93 -14.78
N THR A 333 15.20 -2.03 -15.68
CA THR A 333 14.66 -1.97 -17.05
C THR A 333 15.02 -3.23 -17.85
N THR A 334 16.26 -3.68 -17.74
CA THR A 334 16.72 -4.94 -18.37
C THR A 334 15.89 -6.13 -17.87
N ILE A 335 15.72 -6.26 -16.55
CA ILE A 335 14.92 -7.34 -15.97
C ILE A 335 13.46 -7.27 -16.43
N ALA A 336 12.88 -6.07 -16.52
CA ALA A 336 11.52 -5.88 -16.98
C ALA A 336 11.31 -6.31 -18.44
N VAL A 337 12.28 -6.08 -19.33
CA VAL A 337 12.24 -6.58 -20.71
C VAL A 337 12.39 -8.10 -20.76
N ASP A 338 13.27 -8.65 -19.93
CA ASP A 338 13.57 -10.09 -19.94
C ASP A 338 12.42 -10.94 -19.40
N ILE A 339 11.58 -10.40 -18.50
CA ILE A 339 10.57 -11.18 -17.74
C ILE A 339 9.53 -11.89 -18.62
N ASP A 340 9.28 -11.35 -19.82
CA ASP A 340 8.33 -11.88 -20.79
C ASP A 340 8.97 -12.83 -21.81
N LEU A 341 10.30 -13.01 -21.77
CA LEU A 341 10.98 -13.96 -22.65
C LEU A 341 10.57 -15.41 -22.32
N PRO A 342 10.36 -16.27 -23.33
CA PRO A 342 9.99 -17.67 -23.12
C PRO A 342 10.97 -18.45 -22.22
N GLU A 343 12.27 -18.14 -22.33
CA GLU A 343 13.33 -18.75 -21.52
C GLU A 343 13.14 -18.50 -20.01
N MET A 344 12.50 -17.39 -19.64
CA MET A 344 12.20 -17.05 -18.24
C MET A 344 11.00 -17.85 -17.71
N ALA A 345 10.17 -18.46 -18.56
CA ALA A 345 9.07 -19.32 -18.12
C ALA A 345 9.57 -20.60 -17.45
N GLU A 346 10.58 -21.27 -18.03
CA GLU A 346 11.17 -22.49 -17.44
C GLU A 346 11.84 -22.17 -16.09
N LYS A 347 12.56 -21.05 -16.01
CA LYS A 347 13.17 -20.59 -14.75
C LYS A 347 12.13 -20.33 -13.66
N ARG A 348 11.02 -19.65 -14.00
CA ARG A 348 9.90 -19.42 -13.07
C ARG A 348 9.29 -20.72 -12.55
N CYS A 349 9.21 -21.76 -13.38
CA CYS A 349 8.74 -23.08 -12.95
C CYS A 349 9.69 -23.71 -11.93
N LYS A 350 11.00 -23.74 -12.21
CA LYS A 350 12.02 -24.25 -11.27
C LYS A 350 12.04 -23.47 -9.96
N ALA A 351 11.93 -22.14 -10.03
CA ALA A 351 11.84 -21.29 -8.84
C ALA A 351 10.57 -21.60 -8.02
N ALA A 352 9.45 -21.95 -8.68
CA ALA A 352 8.21 -22.34 -7.99
C ALA A 352 8.37 -23.64 -7.20
N GLU A 353 9.02 -24.63 -7.80
CA GLU A 353 9.29 -25.94 -7.20
C GLU A 353 10.20 -25.80 -5.96
N ASN A 354 11.24 -24.96 -6.06
CA ASN A 354 12.22 -24.77 -5.00
C ASN A 354 11.83 -23.73 -3.95
N LYS A 355 10.69 -23.05 -4.09
CA LYS A 355 10.32 -21.89 -3.27
C LYS A 355 10.35 -22.15 -1.77
N GLN A 356 9.81 -23.29 -1.32
CA GLN A 356 9.80 -23.63 0.12
C GLN A 356 11.20 -23.89 0.66
N GLN A 357 12.08 -24.49 -0.16
CA GLN A 357 13.48 -24.69 0.19
C GLN A 357 14.21 -23.35 0.30
N THR A 358 13.98 -22.42 -0.64
CA THR A 358 14.54 -21.06 -0.57
C THR A 358 14.14 -20.34 0.71
N ILE A 359 12.86 -20.42 1.10
CA ILE A 359 12.37 -19.82 2.34
C ILE A 359 13.03 -20.48 3.56
N ALA A 360 13.06 -21.81 3.62
CA ALA A 360 13.65 -22.54 4.75
C ALA A 360 15.15 -22.22 4.91
N SER A 361 15.91 -22.20 3.82
CA SER A 361 17.32 -21.82 3.81
C SER A 361 17.52 -20.37 4.25
N GLY A 362 16.68 -19.43 3.75
CA GLY A 362 16.75 -18.03 4.14
C GLY A 362 16.45 -17.81 5.62
N GLU A 363 15.44 -18.48 6.18
CA GLU A 363 15.20 -18.42 7.63
C GLU A 363 16.37 -18.99 8.43
N MET A 364 16.97 -20.10 7.99
CA MET A 364 18.13 -20.71 8.63
C MET A 364 19.33 -19.75 8.65
N VAL A 365 19.66 -19.12 7.52
CA VAL A 365 20.72 -18.10 7.43
C VAL A 365 20.50 -16.95 8.41
N ILE A 366 19.26 -16.49 8.54
CA ILE A 366 18.90 -15.45 9.52
C ILE A 366 19.05 -15.97 10.96
N ARG A 367 18.72 -17.24 11.25
CA ARG A 367 18.90 -17.84 12.59
C ARG A 367 20.36 -17.99 12.97
N ASP A 368 21.21 -18.33 12.00
CA ASP A 368 22.63 -18.61 12.22
C ASP A 368 23.48 -17.33 12.31
N TRP A 369 22.91 -16.17 11.95
CA TRP A 369 23.59 -14.89 12.11
C TRP A 369 23.81 -14.55 13.59
N LEU A 370 25.08 -14.32 13.94
CA LEU A 370 25.49 -13.84 15.26
C LEU A 370 25.82 -12.34 15.20
N PRO A 371 25.31 -11.52 16.13
CA PRO A 371 25.73 -10.12 16.22
C PRO A 371 27.23 -10.04 16.51
N SER A 372 27.96 -9.23 15.76
CA SER A 372 29.34 -8.90 16.13
C SER A 372 29.36 -8.23 17.52
N PRO A 373 30.31 -8.60 18.39
CA PRO A 373 30.43 -8.05 19.75
C PRO A 373 30.69 -6.54 19.77
#